data_AF-A0A952DPA3-F1
#
_entry.id   AF-A0A952DPA3-F1
#
_cell.length_a   1.000
_cell.length_b   1.000
_cell.length_c   1.000
_cell.angle_alpha   90.00
_cell.angle_beta   90.00
_cell.angle_gamma   90.00
#
_symmetry.space_group_name_H-M   'P 1'
#
loop_
_entity.id
_entity.type
_entity.pdbx_description
1 polymer ?
#
loop_
_entity_poly.entity_id
_entity_poly.type
_entity_poly.pdbx_seq_one_letter_code
_entity_poly.pdbx_strand_id
1 'polypeptide(L)'
;MWRLLLWLIAAVPLVAHAQDGAPRLQTLEADIREVMRADALDIEDPLKVFAFVLNALPDRVTVHPTENYYYFRFLHRGTPYAGNLRIEVSDKPAVLHFAYYRTQTPWHPEAKATEIALNEAQGVTLEKQDRLHYRVCYGGKSVAFAL
;
A
#
# COMPACT_ATOMS: atom_id res chain seq x y z
N MET A 1 -51.21 42.94 15.58
CA MET A 1 -51.30 41.46 15.58
C MET A 1 -50.76 40.98 14.24
N TRP A 2 -49.53 40.44 14.18
CA TRP A 2 -49.00 39.78 12.97
C TRP A 2 -48.16 38.58 13.42
N ARG A 3 -48.56 37.39 12.99
CA ARG A 3 -47.94 36.10 13.34
C ARG A 3 -46.74 35.87 12.42
N LEU A 4 -45.54 35.72 12.98
CA LEU A 4 -44.37 35.22 12.27
C LEU A 4 -44.43 33.68 12.24
N LEU A 5 -44.61 33.13 11.04
CA LEU A 5 -44.46 31.70 10.75
C LEU A 5 -42.98 31.46 10.37
N LEU A 6 -42.23 30.79 11.23
CA LEU A 6 -40.88 30.31 10.92
C LEU A 6 -40.97 29.00 10.13
N TRP A 7 -40.51 29.02 8.88
CA TRP A 7 -40.31 27.81 8.08
C TRP A 7 -38.98 27.15 8.48
N LEU A 8 -39.06 25.97 9.07
CA LEU A 8 -37.92 25.07 9.27
C LEU A 8 -37.59 24.40 7.92
N ILE A 9 -36.50 24.82 7.29
CA ILE A 9 -35.92 24.10 6.15
C ILE A 9 -35.15 22.91 6.73
N ALA A 10 -35.71 21.71 6.59
CA ALA A 10 -34.99 20.48 6.89
C ALA A 10 -33.90 20.29 5.82
N ALA A 11 -32.64 20.44 6.20
CA ALA A 11 -31.52 20.10 5.34
C ALA A 11 -31.48 18.57 5.20
N VAL A 12 -31.91 18.06 4.05
CA VAL A 12 -31.73 16.64 3.69
C VAL A 12 -30.26 16.47 3.29
N PRO A 13 -29.48 15.61 3.96
CA PRO A 13 -28.12 15.34 3.54
C PRO A 13 -28.15 14.62 2.19
N LEU A 14 -27.49 15.19 1.17
CA LEU A 14 -27.20 14.47 -0.06
C LEU A 14 -26.25 13.33 0.29
N VAL A 15 -26.74 12.09 0.23
CA VAL A 15 -25.87 10.92 0.25
C VAL A 15 -25.25 10.81 -1.13
N ALA A 16 -23.95 11.11 -1.22
CA ALA A 16 -23.19 10.85 -2.44
C ALA A 16 -23.11 9.33 -2.63
N HIS A 17 -23.77 8.81 -3.66
CA HIS A 17 -23.58 7.43 -4.07
C HIS A 17 -22.19 7.30 -4.70
N ALA A 18 -21.29 6.61 -4.01
CA ALA A 18 -20.10 6.06 -4.65
C ALA A 18 -20.58 5.12 -5.77
N GLN A 19 -20.23 5.43 -7.02
CA GLN A 19 -20.47 4.52 -8.14
C GLN A 19 -19.48 3.35 -8.05
N ASP A 20 -19.75 2.41 -7.15
CA ASP A 20 -19.07 1.13 -7.13
C ASP A 20 -19.49 0.35 -8.38
N GLY A 21 -18.60 0.28 -9.38
CA GLY A 21 -18.78 -0.56 -10.57
C GLY A 21 -18.48 0.10 -11.92
N ALA A 22 -18.24 1.40 -12.00
CA ALA A 22 -17.80 2.04 -13.24
C ALA A 22 -16.29 1.78 -13.48
N PRO A 23 -15.84 1.56 -14.73
CA PRO A 23 -14.41 1.52 -15.04
C PRO A 23 -13.71 2.80 -14.57
N ARG A 24 -12.55 2.66 -13.92
CA ARG A 24 -11.73 3.82 -13.56
C ARG A 24 -11.14 4.40 -14.85
N LEU A 25 -11.54 5.62 -15.21
CA LEU A 25 -10.94 6.36 -16.32
C LEU A 25 -9.47 6.65 -15.99
N GLN A 26 -8.56 6.12 -16.80
CA GLN A 26 -7.14 6.47 -16.79
C GLN A 26 -6.85 7.34 -18.01
N THR A 27 -6.20 8.48 -17.79
CA THR A 27 -5.90 9.46 -18.85
C THR A 27 -4.40 9.56 -19.05
N LEU A 28 -3.99 9.84 -20.29
CA LEU A 28 -2.60 10.14 -20.61
C LEU A 28 -2.06 11.30 -19.76
N GLU A 29 -2.89 12.30 -19.45
CA GLU A 29 -2.49 13.42 -18.59
C GLU A 29 -2.18 12.95 -17.17
N ALA A 30 -3.00 12.06 -16.59
CA ALA A 30 -2.72 11.47 -15.28
C ALA A 30 -1.43 10.65 -15.29
N ASP A 31 -1.20 9.87 -16.36
CA ASP A 31 0.02 9.08 -16.52
C ASP A 31 1.26 9.98 -16.63
N ILE A 32 1.20 11.04 -17.46
CA ILE A 32 2.29 12.02 -17.58
C ILE A 32 2.54 12.71 -16.23
N ARG A 33 1.50 13.09 -15.50
CA ARG A 33 1.65 13.72 -14.17
C ARG A 33 2.35 12.78 -13.19
N GLU A 34 2.07 11.48 -13.22
CA GLU A 34 2.77 10.52 -12.37
C GLU A 34 4.23 10.33 -12.78
N VAL A 35 4.52 10.25 -14.10
CA VAL A 35 5.89 10.13 -14.62
C VAL A 35 6.74 11.37 -14.29
N MET A 36 6.14 12.56 -14.37
CA MET A 36 6.79 13.84 -14.10
C MET A 36 6.88 14.15 -12.60
N ARG A 37 6.29 13.32 -11.74
CA ARG A 37 6.34 13.52 -10.30
C ARG A 37 7.78 13.38 -9.83
N ALA A 38 8.32 14.47 -9.28
CA ALA A 38 9.62 14.42 -8.64
C ALA A 38 9.50 13.54 -7.39
N ASP A 39 10.25 12.44 -7.36
CA ASP A 39 10.42 11.61 -6.18
C ASP A 39 11.91 11.48 -5.85
N ALA A 40 12.19 11.46 -4.54
CA ALA A 40 13.53 11.26 -4.00
C ALA A 40 13.74 9.81 -3.55
N LEU A 41 12.92 8.88 -4.06
CA LEU A 41 13.05 7.47 -3.70
C LEU A 41 14.37 6.93 -4.25
N ASP A 42 15.19 6.40 -3.36
CA ASP A 42 16.42 5.71 -3.69
C ASP A 42 16.10 4.24 -3.91
N ILE A 43 15.91 3.87 -5.18
CA ILE A 43 15.44 2.54 -5.57
C ILE A 43 16.47 1.43 -5.31
N GLU A 44 17.72 1.79 -5.06
CA GLU A 44 18.81 0.84 -4.77
C GLU A 44 18.94 0.52 -3.27
N ASP A 45 18.26 1.28 -2.40
CA ASP A 45 18.21 1.05 -0.96
C ASP A 45 16.89 0.32 -0.60
N PRO A 46 16.93 -1.01 -0.38
CA PRO A 46 15.72 -1.79 -0.15
C PRO A 46 14.97 -1.38 1.11
N LEU A 47 15.64 -0.81 2.12
CA LEU A 47 14.99 -0.37 3.35
C LEU A 47 14.21 0.93 3.11
N LYS A 48 14.74 1.85 2.28
CA LYS A 48 13.99 3.04 1.86
C LYS A 48 12.79 2.70 0.97
N VAL A 49 12.92 1.70 0.08
CA VAL A 49 11.80 1.22 -0.74
C VAL A 49 10.73 0.57 0.14
N PHE A 50 11.13 -0.25 1.10
CA PHE A 50 10.20 -0.80 2.10
C PHE A 50 9.48 0.32 2.88
N ALA A 51 10.22 1.32 3.37
CA ALA A 51 9.65 2.45 4.10
C ALA A 51 8.62 3.20 3.24
N PHE A 52 8.93 3.47 1.97
CA PHE A 52 8.01 4.10 1.03
C PHE A 52 6.72 3.28 0.88
N VAL A 53 6.84 1.97 0.62
CA VAL A 53 5.69 1.07 0.44
C VAL A 53 4.83 1.06 1.70
N LEU A 54 5.42 0.81 2.87
CA LEU A 54 4.69 0.72 4.13
C LEU A 54 3.94 2.03 4.47
N ASN A 55 4.56 3.19 4.23
CA ASN A 55 3.94 4.49 4.46
C ASN A 55 2.77 4.77 3.51
N ALA A 56 2.77 4.19 2.31
CA ALA A 56 1.69 4.31 1.35
C ALA A 56 0.50 3.38 1.64
N LEU A 57 0.67 2.36 2.48
CA LEU A 57 -0.42 1.45 2.84
C LEU A 57 -1.44 2.10 3.79
N PRO A 58 -2.73 1.71 3.68
CA PRO A 58 -3.70 2.01 4.73
C PRO A 58 -3.27 1.33 6.05
N ASP A 59 -3.87 1.76 7.16
CA ASP A 59 -3.50 1.23 8.49
C ASP A 59 -3.84 -0.25 8.69
N ARG A 60 -4.66 -0.82 7.80
CA ARG A 60 -5.00 -2.24 7.76
C ARG A 60 -5.07 -2.76 6.32
N VAL A 61 -4.46 -3.92 6.08
CA VAL A 61 -4.54 -4.66 4.82
C VAL A 61 -4.96 -6.11 5.07
N THR A 62 -5.55 -6.72 4.03
CA THR A 62 -5.89 -8.14 4.01
C THR A 62 -5.00 -8.84 2.99
N VAL A 63 -4.36 -9.92 3.40
CA VAL A 63 -3.63 -10.85 2.52
C VAL A 63 -4.61 -11.97 2.18
N HIS A 64 -4.76 -12.25 0.89
CA HIS A 64 -5.69 -13.30 0.47
C HIS A 64 -5.03 -14.68 0.53
N PRO A 65 -5.78 -15.75 0.88
CA PRO A 65 -5.21 -17.05 1.26
C PRO A 65 -4.45 -17.80 0.17
N THR A 66 -4.55 -17.36 -1.09
CA THR A 66 -4.01 -18.12 -2.22
C THR A 66 -2.49 -18.12 -2.27
N GLU A 67 -1.81 -17.12 -1.69
CA GLU A 67 -0.36 -16.98 -1.90
C GLU A 67 0.45 -16.55 -0.65
N ASN A 68 -0.16 -16.11 0.47
CA ASN A 68 0.57 -15.57 1.64
C ASN A 68 1.47 -14.34 1.32
N TYR A 69 1.24 -13.69 0.18
CA TYR A 69 1.96 -12.48 -0.25
C TYR A 69 0.97 -11.31 -0.36
N TYR A 70 1.36 -10.15 0.18
CA TYR A 70 0.71 -8.88 -0.12
C TYR A 70 1.43 -8.21 -1.28
N TYR A 71 0.82 -8.21 -2.47
CA TYR A 71 1.43 -7.62 -3.66
C TYR A 71 1.16 -6.12 -3.77
N PHE A 72 2.13 -5.42 -4.32
CA PHE A 72 2.01 -3.99 -4.63
C PHE A 72 2.67 -3.67 -5.98
N ARG A 73 2.32 -2.51 -6.52
CA ARG A 73 2.96 -1.91 -7.71
C ARG A 73 3.09 -0.41 -7.53
N PHE A 74 4.13 0.17 -8.11
CA PHE A 74 4.31 1.62 -8.15
C PHE A 74 5.11 2.03 -9.39
N LEU A 75 5.06 3.32 -9.73
CA LEU A 75 5.92 3.92 -10.72
C LEU A 75 7.04 4.67 -10.02
N HIS A 76 8.26 4.54 -10.54
CA HIS A 76 9.40 5.34 -10.13
C HIS A 76 10.09 5.87 -11.38
N ARG A 77 10.05 7.19 -11.59
CA ARG A 77 10.63 7.86 -12.77
C ARG A 77 10.23 7.22 -14.10
N GLY A 78 8.94 6.89 -14.23
CA GLY A 78 8.37 6.23 -15.40
C GLY A 78 8.69 4.74 -15.56
N THR A 79 9.45 4.14 -14.63
CA THR A 79 9.69 2.70 -14.61
C THR A 79 8.66 2.01 -13.70
N PRO A 80 7.90 1.02 -14.21
CA PRO A 80 6.99 0.23 -13.39
C PRO A 80 7.74 -0.77 -12.53
N TYR A 81 7.42 -0.78 -11.23
CA TYR A 81 7.89 -1.76 -10.25
C TYR A 81 6.73 -2.57 -9.70
N ALA A 82 7.01 -3.82 -9.39
CA ALA A 82 6.13 -4.72 -8.68
C ALA A 82 6.88 -5.36 -7.52
N GLY A 83 6.16 -5.84 -6.52
CA GLY A 83 6.78 -6.47 -5.36
C GLY A 83 5.78 -7.10 -4.43
N ASN A 84 6.29 -7.65 -3.33
CA ASN A 84 5.48 -8.28 -2.31
C ASN A 84 6.05 -8.09 -0.90
N LEU A 85 5.15 -8.24 0.07
CA LEU A 85 5.47 -8.45 1.48
C LEU A 85 4.96 -9.84 1.88
N ARG A 86 5.78 -10.64 2.55
CA ARG A 86 5.37 -11.92 3.15
C ARG A 86 5.82 -12.00 4.59
N ILE A 87 4.87 -12.26 5.48
CA ILE A 87 5.16 -12.55 6.87
C ILE A 87 5.38 -14.05 7.01
N GLU A 88 6.55 -14.44 7.53
CA GLU A 88 6.82 -15.83 7.87
C GLU A 88 6.11 -16.18 9.18
N VAL A 89 5.00 -16.91 9.07
CA VAL A 89 4.22 -17.40 10.22
C VAL A 89 4.91 -18.65 10.77
N SER A 90 5.56 -18.53 11.93
CA SER A 90 6.15 -19.67 12.64
C SER A 90 6.18 -19.41 14.16
N ASP A 91 6.66 -20.38 14.93
CA ASP A 91 6.90 -20.25 16.38
C ASP A 91 8.19 -19.48 16.72
N LYS A 92 8.94 -19.06 15.70
CA LYS A 92 10.13 -18.20 15.85
C LYS A 92 9.70 -16.72 15.86
N PRO A 93 10.59 -15.79 16.27
CA PRO A 93 10.39 -14.38 16.01
C PRO A 93 10.05 -14.16 14.53
N ALA A 94 8.95 -13.44 14.26
CA ALA A 94 8.44 -13.28 12.91
C ALA A 94 9.42 -12.47 12.05
N VAL A 95 9.60 -12.91 10.80
CA VAL A 95 10.43 -12.22 9.81
C VAL A 95 9.52 -11.75 8.68
N LEU A 96 9.72 -10.50 8.26
CA LEU A 96 9.07 -9.95 7.08
C LEU A 96 10.01 -10.07 5.89
N HIS A 97 9.59 -10.84 4.89
CA HIS A 97 10.27 -10.89 3.59
C HIS A 97 9.72 -9.76 2.72
N PHE A 98 10.58 -8.88 2.24
CA PHE A 98 10.25 -7.79 1.34
C PHE A 98 10.99 -7.95 0.02
N ALA A 99 10.27 -7.89 -1.09
CA ALA A 99 10.85 -8.00 -2.42
C ALA A 99 10.24 -7.00 -3.39
N TYR A 100 11.05 -6.48 -4.31
CA TYR A 100 10.59 -5.67 -5.43
C TYR A 100 11.48 -5.85 -6.66
N TYR A 101 10.91 -5.63 -7.83
CA TYR A 101 11.56 -5.81 -9.13
C TYR A 101 10.93 -4.89 -10.17
N ARG A 102 11.69 -4.55 -11.21
CA ARG A 102 11.16 -3.89 -12.40
C ARG A 102 10.12 -4.81 -13.04
N THR A 103 8.94 -4.32 -13.37
CA THR A 103 7.93 -5.15 -14.04
C THR A 103 8.48 -5.64 -15.38
N GLN A 104 8.40 -6.96 -15.61
CA GLN A 104 8.83 -7.55 -16.87
C GLN A 104 8.01 -7.00 -18.03
N THR A 105 8.68 -6.77 -19.14
CA THR A 105 8.05 -6.35 -20.39
C THR A 105 8.57 -7.24 -21.52
N PRO A 106 7.88 -7.34 -22.67
CA PRO A 106 8.37 -8.12 -23.80
C PRO A 106 9.79 -7.73 -24.26
N TRP A 107 10.18 -6.47 -24.04
CA TRP A 107 11.48 -5.90 -24.40
C TRP A 107 12.51 -5.96 -23.27
N HIS A 108 12.09 -6.31 -22.06
CA HIS A 108 12.95 -6.49 -20.88
C HIS A 108 12.44 -7.68 -20.08
N PRO A 109 12.71 -8.92 -20.55
CA PRO A 109 12.11 -10.14 -20.02
C PRO A 109 12.68 -10.53 -18.65
N GLU A 110 13.89 -10.08 -18.34
CA GLU A 110 14.53 -10.36 -17.06
C GLU A 110 14.34 -9.19 -16.11
N ALA A 111 13.90 -9.50 -14.90
CA ALA A 111 13.88 -8.56 -13.80
C ALA A 111 14.41 -9.27 -12.56
N LYS A 112 15.66 -8.99 -12.21
CA LYS A 112 16.23 -9.47 -10.95
C LYS A 112 15.47 -8.79 -9.81
N ALA A 113 14.96 -9.58 -8.89
CA ALA A 113 14.37 -9.06 -7.67
C ALA A 113 15.45 -8.61 -6.69
N THR A 114 15.20 -7.47 -6.06
CA THR A 114 15.86 -7.09 -4.81
C THR A 114 15.03 -7.66 -3.67
N GLU A 115 15.68 -8.41 -2.78
CA GLU A 115 15.04 -9.08 -1.65
C GLU A 115 15.76 -8.73 -0.35
N ILE A 116 15.00 -8.55 0.72
CA ILE A 116 15.52 -8.33 2.06
C ILE A 116 14.62 -9.01 3.11
N ALA A 117 15.25 -9.65 4.09
CA ALA A 117 14.58 -10.12 5.29
C ALA A 117 14.67 -9.03 6.36
N LEU A 118 13.51 -8.63 6.87
CA LEU A 118 13.37 -7.52 7.81
C LEU A 118 12.91 -8.04 9.17
N ASN A 119 13.65 -7.61 10.20
CA ASN A 119 13.34 -7.83 11.61
C ASN A 119 13.85 -6.63 12.42
N GLU A 120 13.91 -6.79 13.75
CA GLU A 120 14.33 -5.73 14.67
C GLU A 120 15.72 -5.17 14.36
N ALA A 121 16.63 -5.97 13.78
CA ALA A 121 17.96 -5.52 13.38
C ALA A 121 17.93 -4.44 12.27
N GLN A 122 16.86 -4.39 11.47
CA GLN A 122 16.61 -3.32 10.51
C GLN A 122 15.64 -2.25 11.04
N GLY A 123 15.27 -2.30 12.33
CA GLY A 123 14.30 -1.41 12.95
C GLY A 123 12.84 -1.74 12.60
N VAL A 124 12.56 -2.94 12.08
CA VAL A 124 11.21 -3.40 11.75
C VAL A 124 10.71 -4.31 12.86
N THR A 125 9.59 -3.96 13.48
CA THR A 125 8.96 -4.81 14.50
C THR A 125 7.75 -5.51 13.92
N LEU A 126 7.63 -6.81 14.21
CA LEU A 126 6.46 -7.62 13.88
C LEU A 126 5.77 -8.08 15.18
N GLU A 127 4.68 -7.41 15.53
CA GLU A 127 3.87 -7.76 16.71
C GLU A 127 2.77 -8.75 16.29
N LYS A 128 2.83 -9.98 16.80
CA LYS A 128 1.76 -10.98 16.61
C LYS A 128 0.58 -10.62 17.50
N GLN A 129 -0.53 -10.22 16.90
CA GLN A 129 -1.76 -9.86 17.60
C GLN A 129 -2.67 -11.07 17.83
N ASP A 130 -2.73 -11.98 16.85
CA ASP A 130 -3.43 -13.27 16.90
C ASP A 130 -2.78 -14.24 15.88
N ARG A 131 -3.27 -15.47 15.73
CA ARG A 131 -2.72 -16.51 14.84
C ARG A 131 -2.46 -16.02 13.41
N LEU A 132 -3.36 -15.20 12.87
CA LEU A 132 -3.31 -14.68 11.49
C LEU A 132 -3.34 -13.15 11.43
N HIS A 133 -3.02 -12.47 12.54
CA HIS A 133 -3.02 -11.01 12.59
C HIS A 133 -1.67 -10.53 13.11
N TYR A 134 -0.98 -9.74 12.30
CA TYR A 134 0.33 -9.19 12.61
C TYR A 134 0.32 -7.69 12.40
N ARG A 135 0.94 -6.94 13.31
CA ARG A 135 1.21 -5.52 13.11
C ARG A 135 2.68 -5.34 12.73
N VAL A 136 2.91 -4.76 11.56
CA VAL A 136 4.24 -4.39 11.07
C VAL A 136 4.45 -2.91 11.39
N CYS A 137 5.54 -2.59 12.09
CA CYS A 137 5.91 -1.20 12.39
C CYS A 137 7.31 -0.88 11.90
N TYR A 138 7.49 0.33 11.37
CA TYR A 138 8.78 0.89 10.99
C TYR A 138 8.73 2.42 11.05
N GLY A 139 9.70 3.05 11.72
CA GLY A 139 9.67 4.48 11.99
C GLY A 139 8.39 4.89 12.73
N GLY A 140 7.62 5.81 12.17
CA GLY A 140 6.33 6.28 12.73
C GLY A 140 5.08 5.59 12.17
N LYS A 141 5.22 4.58 11.29
CA LYS A 141 4.09 3.91 10.64
C LYS A 141 3.88 2.52 11.20
N SER A 142 2.61 2.16 11.39
CA SER A 142 2.17 0.82 11.75
C SER A 142 1.05 0.38 10.82
N VAL A 143 1.11 -0.86 10.34
CA VAL A 143 0.09 -1.45 9.46
C VAL A 143 -0.29 -2.82 10.00
N ALA A 144 -1.59 -3.06 10.16
CA ALA A 144 -2.13 -4.37 10.53
C ALA A 144 -2.35 -5.24 9.28
N PHE A 145 -1.71 -6.40 9.25
CA PHE A 145 -1.85 -7.44 8.24
C PHE A 145 -2.77 -8.54 8.77
N ALA A 146 -3.91 -8.73 8.12
CA ALA A 146 -4.75 -9.91 8.30
C ALA A 146 -4.38 -10.94 7.23
N LEU A 147 -3.82 -12.08 7.66
CA LEU A 147 -3.34 -13.17 6.83
C LEU A 147 -4.42 -14.23 6.53
#